data_AF-A0A151BMG5-F1
#
_entry.id   AF-A0A151BMG5-F1
#
_cell.length_a   1.000
_cell.length_b   1.000
_cell.length_c   1.000
_cell.angle_alpha   90.00
_cell.angle_beta   90.00
_cell.angle_gamma   90.00
#
_symmetry.space_group_name_H-M   'P 1'
#
loop_
_entity.id
_entity.type
_entity.pdbx_description
1 polymer ?
#
loop_
_entity_poly.entity_id
_entity_poly.type
_entity_poly.pdbx_seq_one_letter_code
_entity_poly.pdbx_strand_id
1 'polypeptide(L)'
;AKVKAKVVDNSDAIFTPCRYVIDEVKVLEGTDVSPLREIISFRGRFCDQARRGEMVIAQGKVEKVMERDGTEFFRLVLGAKPSDFMISKPAS
;
A
#
# COMPACT_ATOMS: atom_id res chain seq x y z
N ALA A 1 2.60 4.50 9.36
CA ALA A 1 3.94 4.41 8.76
C ALA A 1 3.94 5.16 7.44
N LYS A 2 5.10 5.67 7.04
CA LYS A 2 5.37 6.21 5.71
C LYS A 2 6.36 5.27 5.03
N VAL A 3 6.03 4.81 3.84
CA VAL A 3 6.84 3.83 3.10
C VAL A 3 7.06 4.29 1.66
N LYS A 4 8.20 3.90 1.10
CA LYS A 4 8.44 3.90 -0.35
C LYS A 4 8.38 2.45 -0.82
N ALA A 5 7.65 2.17 -1.89
CA ALA A 5 7.53 0.83 -2.43
C ALA A 5 7.27 0.84 -3.93
N LYS A 6 7.50 -0.30 -4.60
CA LYS A 6 7.19 -0.50 -6.01
C LYS A 6 5.87 -1.24 -6.15
N VAL A 7 4.98 -0.76 -7.02
CA VAL A 7 3.74 -1.48 -7.33
C VAL A 7 4.06 -2.63 -8.28
N VAL A 8 3.77 -3.87 -7.88
CA VAL A 8 3.99 -5.07 -8.71
C VAL A 8 2.70 -5.64 -9.30
N ASP A 9 1.55 -5.31 -8.71
CA ASP A 9 0.23 -5.63 -9.24
C ASP A 9 -0.78 -4.55 -8.83
N ASN A 10 -1.56 -4.07 -9.80
CA ASN A 10 -2.62 -3.07 -9.63
C ASN A 10 -3.97 -3.56 -10.20
N SER A 11 -4.13 -4.86 -10.42
CA SER A 11 -5.36 -5.45 -11.00
C SER A 11 -6.61 -5.12 -10.18
N ASP A 12 -6.45 -4.93 -8.86
CA ASP A 12 -7.53 -4.60 -7.94
C ASP A 12 -7.59 -3.10 -7.56
N ALA A 13 -6.84 -2.24 -8.24
CA ALA A 13 -6.77 -0.80 -7.91
C ALA A 13 -8.08 -0.05 -8.19
N ILE A 14 -8.96 -0.59 -9.04
CA ILE A 14 -10.27 0.00 -9.37
C ILE A 14 -11.38 -0.39 -8.38
N PHE A 15 -11.22 -1.50 -7.65
CA PHE A 15 -12.25 -2.02 -6.75
C PHE A 15 -12.23 -1.33 -5.38
N THR A 16 -13.18 -1.69 -4.52
CA THR A 16 -13.20 -1.29 -3.11
C THR A 16 -13.13 -2.54 -2.23
N PRO A 17 -12.15 -2.65 -1.32
CA PRO A 17 -11.01 -1.74 -1.19
C PRO A 17 -10.14 -1.75 -2.46
N CYS A 18 -9.57 -0.60 -2.83
CA CYS A 18 -8.53 -0.61 -3.86
C CYS A 18 -7.30 -1.27 -3.25
N ARG A 19 -6.59 -2.07 -4.05
CA ARG A 19 -5.45 -2.84 -3.58
C ARG A 19 -4.29 -2.77 -4.57
N TYR A 20 -3.12 -2.48 -4.02
CA TYR A 20 -1.85 -2.48 -4.73
C TYR A 20 -0.93 -3.48 -4.04
N VAL A 21 -0.52 -4.52 -4.77
CA VAL A 21 0.57 -5.40 -4.28
C VAL A 21 1.88 -4.67 -4.47
N ILE A 22 2.72 -4.71 -3.45
CA ILE A 22 3.98 -3.97 -3.42
C ILE A 22 5.18 -4.85 -3.13
N ASP A 23 6.33 -4.39 -3.60
CA ASP A 23 7.65 -4.95 -3.31
C ASP A 23 8.68 -3.81 -3.13
N GLU A 24 9.95 -4.14 -2.91
CA GLU A 24 11.06 -3.19 -2.71
C GLU A 24 10.73 -2.15 -1.62
N VAL A 25 10.10 -2.62 -0.53
CA VAL A 25 9.57 -1.76 0.53
C VAL A 25 10.70 -1.16 1.37
N LYS A 26 10.68 0.16 1.51
CA LYS A 26 11.52 0.92 2.44
C LYS A 26 10.64 1.74 3.38
N VAL A 27 10.73 1.46 4.68
CA VAL A 27 10.08 2.30 5.70
C VAL A 27 10.86 3.61 5.83
N LEU A 28 10.17 4.74 5.64
CA LEU A 28 10.72 6.08 5.77
C LEU A 28 10.49 6.64 7.18
N GLU A 29 9.31 6.37 7.76
CA GLU A 29 8.94 6.80 9.11
C GLU A 29 7.93 5.83 9.75
N GLY A 30 8.01 5.68 11.08
CA GLY A 30 7.11 4.84 11.87
C GLY A 30 7.57 3.40 12.00
N THR A 31 6.63 2.48 12.26
CA THR A 31 6.91 1.08 12.56
C THR A 31 7.56 0.36 11.39
N ASP A 32 8.73 -0.23 11.64
CA ASP A 32 9.37 -1.17 10.72
C ASP A 32 8.69 -2.54 10.82
N VAL A 33 8.08 -2.99 9.73
CA VAL A 33 7.32 -4.24 9.66
C VAL A 33 7.68 -5.02 8.41
N SER A 34 7.72 -6.34 8.55
CA SER A 34 8.00 -7.24 7.44
C SER A 34 7.25 -8.57 7.62
N PRO A 35 6.66 -9.15 6.56
CA PRO A 35 6.57 -8.61 5.21
C PRO A 35 5.40 -7.62 5.05
N LEU A 36 5.66 -6.40 4.57
CA LEU A 36 4.61 -5.47 4.14
C LEU A 36 4.27 -5.77 2.67
N ARG A 37 3.11 -6.37 2.39
CA ARG A 37 2.78 -6.93 1.07
C ARG A 37 1.88 -6.06 0.21
N GLU A 38 1.08 -5.21 0.82
CA GLU A 38 0.06 -4.46 0.08
C GLU A 38 -0.25 -3.09 0.69
N ILE A 39 -0.73 -2.20 -0.18
CA ILE A 39 -1.35 -0.93 0.18
C ILE A 39 -2.82 -1.04 -0.21
N ILE A 40 -3.73 -0.70 0.71
CA ILE A 40 -5.17 -0.72 0.45
C ILE A 40 -5.85 0.59 0.83
N SER A 41 -7.01 0.87 0.23
CA SER A 41 -7.91 1.91 0.73
C SER A 41 -9.37 1.58 0.49
N PHE A 42 -10.22 2.00 1.42
CA PHE A 42 -11.68 2.01 1.27
C PHE A 42 -12.21 3.35 0.74
N ARG A 43 -11.32 4.29 0.39
CA ARG A 43 -11.69 5.63 -0.11
C ARG A 43 -11.40 5.70 -1.60
N GLY A 44 -12.42 5.97 -2.41
CA GLY A 44 -12.32 6.04 -3.87
C GLY A 44 -11.25 7.01 -4.41
N ARG A 45 -10.85 8.02 -3.62
CA ARG A 45 -9.77 8.97 -3.99
C ARG A 45 -8.38 8.34 -4.17
N PHE A 46 -8.20 7.09 -3.76
CA PHE A 46 -6.95 6.34 -3.93
C PHE A 46 -7.09 5.20 -4.96
N CYS A 47 -8.23 5.07 -5.64
CA CYS A 47 -8.41 4.10 -6.71
C CYS A 47 -7.62 4.51 -7.96
N ASP A 48 -7.08 3.52 -8.66
CA ASP A 48 -6.34 3.65 -9.94
C ASP A 48 -5.26 4.76 -9.98
N GLN A 49 -4.65 5.07 -8.83
CA GLN A 49 -3.70 6.16 -8.67
C GLN A 49 -2.27 5.77 -9.09
N ALA A 50 -1.94 4.47 -9.06
CA ALA A 50 -0.62 3.96 -9.41
C ALA A 50 -0.73 2.70 -10.28
N ARG A 51 0.25 2.52 -11.17
CA ARG A 51 0.31 1.38 -12.09
C ARG A 51 1.46 0.44 -11.75
N ARG A 52 1.35 -0.81 -12.18
CA ARG A 52 2.46 -1.77 -12.12
C ARG A 52 3.74 -1.16 -12.70
N GLY A 53 4.82 -1.27 -11.95
CA GLY A 53 6.15 -0.73 -12.28
C GLY A 53 6.44 0.64 -11.67
N GLU A 54 5.43 1.37 -11.19
CA GLU A 54 5.63 2.69 -10.58
C GLU A 54 6.13 2.60 -9.14
N MET A 55 6.92 3.60 -8.75
CA MET A 55 7.31 3.79 -7.35
C MET A 55 6.31 4.70 -6.66
N VAL A 56 5.84 4.28 -5.48
CA VAL A 56 4.95 5.06 -4.64
C VAL A 56 5.62 5.47 -3.33
N ILE A 57 5.23 6.64 -2.82
CA ILE A 57 5.40 6.99 -1.41
C ILE A 57 4.01 7.08 -0.80
N ALA A 58 3.78 6.29 0.25
CA ALA A 58 2.47 6.17 0.88
C ALA A 58 2.56 6.31 2.39
N GLN A 59 1.58 6.99 2.97
CA GLN A 59 1.43 7.16 4.41
C GLN A 59 0.05 6.68 4.85
N GLY A 60 0.04 5.77 5.81
CA GLY A 60 -1.18 5.19 6.33
C GLY A 60 -0.98 4.40 7.63
N LYS A 61 -2.04 3.71 8.04
CA LYS A 61 -2.04 2.81 9.20
C LYS A 61 -1.48 1.45 8.79
N VAL A 62 -0.56 0.90 9.57
CA VAL A 62 -0.09 -0.49 9.38
C VAL A 62 -1.03 -1.44 10.12
N GLU A 63 -1.43 -2.53 9.46
CA GLU A 63 -2.26 -3.58 10.05
C GLU A 63 -1.64 -4.96 9.77
N LYS A 64 -1.73 -5.87 10.75
CA LYS A 64 -1.39 -7.28 10.56
C LYS A 64 -2.61 -8.00 9.98
N VAL A 65 -2.39 -8.76 8.91
CA VAL A 65 -3.36 -9.67 8.31
C VAL A 65 -2.99 -11.08 8.74
N MET A 66 -4.00 -11.84 9.17
CA MET A 66 -3.90 -13.26 9.53
C MET A 66 -4.97 -13.98 8.73
N GLU A 67 -4.53 -14.79 7.77
CA GLU A 67 -5.41 -15.58 6.92
C GLU A 67 -5.72 -16.94 7.56
N ARG A 68 -6.78 -17.60 7.08
CA ARG A 68 -7.26 -18.87 7.66
C ARG A 68 -6.28 -20.02 7.45
N ASP A 69 -5.45 -19.94 6.41
CA ASP A 69 -4.41 -20.92 6.09
C ASP A 69 -3.14 -20.73 6.95
N GLY A 70 -3.13 -19.75 7.86
CA GLY A 70 -2.00 -19.41 8.71
C GLY A 70 -1.04 -18.40 8.09
N THR A 71 -1.31 -17.88 6.87
CA THR A 71 -0.49 -16.83 6.26
C THR A 71 -0.60 -15.54 7.08
N GLU A 72 0.55 -14.98 7.43
CA GLU A 72 0.65 -13.70 8.14
C GLU A 72 1.45 -12.69 7.33
N PHE A 73 0.95 -11.46 7.25
CA PHE A 73 1.65 -10.34 6.63
C PHE A 73 1.16 -9.01 7.16
N PHE A 74 1.78 -7.92 6.73
CA PHE A 74 1.35 -6.57 7.03
C PHE A 74 0.83 -5.87 5.78
N ARG A 75 -0.13 -4.96 5.97
CA ARG A 75 -0.62 -4.05 4.94
C ARG A 75 -0.61 -2.61 5.42
N LEU A 76 -0.56 -1.67 4.48
CA LEU A 76 -0.74 -0.25 4.74
C LEU A 76 -2.15 0.18 4.31
N VAL A 77 -2.96 0.69 5.24
CA VAL A 77 -4.31 1.20 4.97
C VAL A 77 -4.27 2.71 4.86
N LEU A 78 -4.72 3.23 3.71
CA LEU A 78 -4.84 4.66 3.42
C LEU A 78 -6.24 5.17 3.72
N GLY A 79 -6.32 6.43 4.17
CA GLY A 79 -7.59 7.16 4.31
C GLY A 79 -8.29 6.96 5.65
N ALA A 80 -7.57 6.46 6.65
CA ALA A 80 -8.01 6.44 8.05
C ALA A 80 -7.81 7.81 8.72
N LYS A 81 -6.81 8.58 8.28
CA LYS A 81 -6.54 9.95 8.76
C LYS A 81 -6.47 10.95 7.60
N PRO A 82 -6.80 12.24 7.82
CA PRO A 82 -6.63 13.29 6.81
C PRO A 82 -5.20 13.42 6.29
N SER A 83 -4.20 13.09 7.12
CA SER A 83 -2.78 13.11 6.76
C SER A 83 -2.33 11.91 5.93
N ASP A 84 -3.19 10.92 5.67
CA ASP A 84 -2.84 9.77 4.84
C ASP A 84 -2.82 10.18 3.37
N PHE A 85 -1.76 9.79 2.67
CA PHE A 85 -1.55 10.11 1.27
C PHE A 85 -0.89 8.96 0.53
N MET A 86 -0.99 9.01 -0.80
CA MET A 86 -0.13 8.25 -1.70
C MET A 86 0.26 9.19 -2.83
N ILE A 87 1.51 9.10 -3.29
CA ILE A 87 2.00 9.76 -4.49
C ILE A 87 2.71 8.71 -5.35
N SER A 88 2.42 8.67 -6.64
CA SER A 88 3.10 7.82 -7.63
C SER A 88 4.11 8.64 -8.42
N LYS A 89 5.27 8.04 -8.71
CA LYS A 89 6.24 8.55 -9.67
C LYS A 89 6.19 7.63 -10.90
N PRO A 90 5.98 8.19 -12.11
CA PRO A 90 6.02 7.41 -13.34
C PRO A 90 7.36 6.66 -13.47
N ALA A 91 7.30 5.44 -14.03
CA ALA A 91 8.51 4.74 -14.45
C ALA A 91 9.24 5.60 -15.50
N SER A 92 10.55 5.76 -15.30
CA SER A 92 11.44 6.52 -16.21
C SER A 92 11.76 5.73 -17.46
#